data_AF-A0A9W6DR91-F1
#
_entry.id   AF-A0A9W6DR91-F1
#
_cell.length_a   1.000
_cell.length_b   1.000
_cell.length_c   1.000
_cell.angle_alpha   90.00
_cell.angle_beta   90.00
_cell.angle_gamma   90.00
#
_symmetry.space_group_name_H-M   'P 1'
#
loop_
_entity.id
_entity.type
_entity.pdbx_description
1 polymer ?
#
loop_
_entity_poly.entity_id
_entity_poly.type
_entity_poly.pdbx_seq_one_letter_code
_entity_poly.pdbx_strand_id
1 'polypeptide(L)'
;MPEHDQTDLYVFHEPCWQRLVKHFSPHEFDVGYVFEALEYLPLPFIRGIDESTPLRLHAPYMWEAVDEGFESQPEFANLNDLVRSAKPPPKPWRPAMPSSPIVADNFRRLPLEIIEMIAVLLSTQDVLYLRQVSRGVAPIFGSLTFWKTRFDLNGERGFLWPVVRDLISTEKGHGFDWRLLYHCTCHLDCSHWFRLELKSWESLRWLRDTALALASGRPRPLDYRGDALHYYHNAMIGDTHLEVVDINSRVLRIAVSAHEDCGPHEHHGFVCITGLEFFFEDRPKVMRKDDSKEKGENFFANETSTS
;
A
#
# COMPACT_ATOMS: atom_id res chain seq x y z
N MET A 1 25.04 3.04 -11.97
CA MET A 1 24.06 3.79 -11.16
C MET A 1 23.96 5.18 -11.76
N PRO A 2 22.78 5.83 -11.77
CA PRO A 2 22.70 7.24 -12.15
C PRO A 2 23.66 8.04 -11.25
N GLU A 3 24.33 9.05 -11.79
CA GLU A 3 25.07 10.01 -10.98
C GLU A 3 24.04 10.75 -10.10
N HIS A 4 24.28 10.75 -8.79
CA HIS A 4 23.39 11.38 -7.82
C HIS A 4 23.32 12.89 -8.11
N ASP A 5 22.11 13.45 -8.20
CA ASP A 5 21.93 14.90 -8.16
C ASP A 5 22.43 15.34 -6.79
N GLN A 6 23.55 16.07 -6.77
CA GLN A 6 24.24 16.61 -5.59
C GLN A 6 23.32 17.57 -4.81
N THR A 7 22.32 17.01 -4.12
CA THR A 7 21.32 17.77 -3.38
C THR A 7 21.89 18.05 -2.01
N ASP A 8 22.44 19.24 -1.81
CA ASP A 8 23.13 19.60 -0.56
C ASP A 8 22.17 19.75 0.65
N LEU A 9 20.86 19.89 0.42
CA LEU A 9 19.87 20.16 1.47
C LEU A 9 18.48 19.63 1.13
N TYR A 10 17.83 19.01 2.13
CA TYR A 10 16.40 18.74 2.14
C TYR A 10 15.73 19.52 3.27
N VAL A 11 14.59 20.14 2.98
CA VAL A 11 13.80 20.89 3.97
C VAL A 11 12.55 20.08 4.31
N PHE A 12 12.34 19.86 5.60
CA PHE A 12 11.14 19.21 6.12
C PHE A 12 10.33 20.20 6.97
N HIS A 13 9.01 20.11 6.87
CA HIS A 13 8.16 20.63 7.94
C HIS A 13 8.43 19.79 9.20
N GLU A 14 8.51 20.44 10.36
CA GLU A 14 8.70 19.76 11.67
C GLU A 14 7.71 18.59 11.86
N PRO A 15 6.41 18.78 11.59
CA PRO A 15 5.43 17.71 11.36
C PRO A 15 5.91 16.46 10.60
N CYS A 16 6.41 16.64 9.38
CA CYS A 16 6.85 15.55 8.50
C CYS A 16 8.09 14.86 9.04
N TRP A 17 9.00 15.63 9.64
CA TRP A 17 10.21 15.11 10.27
C TRP A 17 9.86 14.19 11.44
N GLN A 18 8.96 14.61 12.34
CA GLN A 18 8.52 13.79 13.46
C GLN A 18 7.83 12.51 13.01
N ARG A 19 7.02 12.58 11.94
CA ARG A 19 6.42 11.38 11.34
C ARG A 19 7.51 10.42 10.85
N LEU A 20 8.49 10.91 10.10
CA LEU A 20 9.60 10.09 9.62
C LEU A 20 10.33 9.40 10.77
N VAL A 21 10.71 10.16 11.81
CA VAL A 21 11.42 9.62 12.98
C VAL A 21 10.60 8.52 13.68
N LYS A 22 9.28 8.65 13.76
CA LYS A 22 8.41 7.61 14.36
C LYS A 22 8.46 6.26 13.64
N HIS A 23 8.85 6.21 12.37
CA HIS A 23 9.04 4.94 11.66
C HIS A 23 10.27 4.16 12.13
N PHE A 24 11.19 4.78 12.86
CA PHE A 24 12.41 4.15 13.35
C PHE A 24 12.29 3.81 14.84
N SER A 25 12.90 2.70 15.23
CA SER A 25 13.20 2.46 16.64
C SER A 25 14.31 3.42 17.11
N PRO A 26 14.40 3.77 18.40
CA PRO A 26 15.40 4.71 18.91
C PRO A 26 16.87 4.37 18.58
N HIS A 27 17.17 3.09 18.30
CA HIS A 27 18.52 2.62 17.97
C HIS A 27 18.75 2.43 16.46
N GLU A 28 17.70 2.59 15.65
CA GLU A 28 17.72 2.37 14.21
C GLU A 28 17.92 3.67 13.41
N PHE A 29 17.65 4.82 14.05
CA PHE A 29 17.65 6.11 13.36
C PHE A 29 19.06 6.69 13.22
N ASP A 30 19.49 6.85 11.97
CA ASP A 30 20.73 7.54 11.61
C ASP A 30 20.45 8.51 10.45
N VAL A 31 20.75 9.79 10.69
CA VAL A 31 20.46 10.86 9.73
C VAL A 31 21.26 10.73 8.44
N GLY A 32 22.46 10.16 8.48
CA GLY A 32 23.31 9.96 7.31
C GLY A 32 22.68 8.98 6.32
N TYR A 33 22.16 7.85 6.81
CA TYR A 33 21.47 6.89 5.94
C TYR A 33 20.11 7.38 5.47
N VAL A 34 19.42 8.22 6.26
CA VAL A 34 18.19 8.89 5.81
C VAL A 34 18.50 9.88 4.68
N PHE A 35 19.58 10.66 4.79
CA PHE A 35 20.02 11.57 3.74
C PHE A 35 20.34 10.82 2.45
N GLU A 36 21.12 9.75 2.52
CA GLU A 36 21.43 8.91 1.36
C GLU A 36 20.15 8.27 0.77
N ALA A 37 19.20 7.83 1.60
CA ALA A 37 17.92 7.29 1.15
C ALA A 37 17.07 8.34 0.39
N LEU A 38 17.14 9.62 0.75
CA LEU A 38 16.40 10.69 0.08
C LEU A 38 16.84 10.93 -1.35
N GLU A 39 18.12 10.69 -1.67
CA GLU A 39 18.63 10.80 -3.05
C GLU A 39 17.99 9.78 -4.00
N TYR A 40 17.52 8.67 -3.46
CA TYR A 40 16.80 7.63 -4.21
C TYR A 40 15.30 7.86 -4.27
N LEU A 41 14.76 8.79 -3.47
CA LEU A 41 13.35 9.12 -3.54
C LEU A 41 13.10 9.88 -4.84
N PRO A 42 12.16 9.45 -5.71
CA PRO A 42 11.77 10.26 -6.85
C PRO A 42 11.31 11.62 -6.33
N LEU A 43 11.71 12.70 -7.00
CA LEU A 43 11.16 14.02 -6.72
C LEU A 43 9.64 13.88 -6.64
N PRO A 44 8.99 14.36 -5.56
CA PRO A 44 7.55 14.29 -5.45
C PRO A 44 6.99 14.90 -6.74
N PHE A 45 6.12 14.15 -7.41
CA PHE A 45 5.39 14.68 -8.55
C PHE A 45 4.49 15.79 -8.00
N ILE A 46 5.01 17.02 -7.92
CA ILE A 46 4.29 18.21 -7.43
C ILE A 46 3.11 18.56 -8.37
N ARG A 47 2.92 17.83 -9.47
CA ARG A 47 1.76 17.96 -10.35
C ARG A 47 0.79 16.80 -10.19
N GLY A 48 0.06 16.88 -9.09
CA GLY A 48 -1.16 16.13 -8.81
C GLY A 48 -2.12 16.91 -7.92
N ILE A 49 -1.96 18.24 -7.83
CA ILE A 49 -3.07 19.11 -7.46
C ILE A 49 -4.03 18.97 -8.65
N ASP A 50 -4.98 18.04 -8.55
CA ASP A 50 -6.24 18.20 -9.24
C ASP A 50 -6.70 19.63 -8.92
N GLU A 51 -6.98 20.42 -9.95
CA GLU A 51 -7.43 21.82 -9.87
C GLU A 51 -8.71 21.98 -9.02
N SER A 52 -9.28 20.86 -8.56
CA SER A 52 -10.34 20.80 -7.56
C SER A 52 -9.89 21.01 -6.10
N THR A 53 -8.60 21.02 -5.78
CA THR A 53 -8.14 21.26 -4.41
C THR A 53 -8.17 22.76 -4.13
N PRO A 54 -9.05 23.29 -3.26
CA PRO A 54 -9.01 24.69 -2.91
C PRO A 54 -7.66 24.94 -2.24
N LEU A 55 -6.84 25.82 -2.82
CA LEU A 55 -5.56 26.33 -2.30
C LEU A 55 -5.63 26.97 -0.89
N ARG A 56 -6.74 26.79 -0.16
CA ARG A 56 -7.03 27.37 1.15
C ARG A 56 -7.16 26.36 2.28
N LEU A 57 -7.02 25.06 2.03
CA LEU A 57 -6.87 24.10 3.11
C LEU A 57 -5.40 24.09 3.53
N HIS A 58 -5.07 24.83 4.59
CA HIS A 58 -4.00 24.39 5.48
C HIS A 58 -4.36 22.95 5.82
N ALA A 59 -3.56 22.01 5.32
CA ALA A 59 -3.82 20.61 5.48
C ALA A 59 -3.24 20.18 6.82
N PRO A 60 -4.02 20.12 7.93
CA PRO A 60 -3.54 19.36 9.05
C PRO A 60 -3.44 17.92 8.54
N TYR A 61 -2.24 17.36 8.58
CA TYR A 61 -2.08 15.93 8.35
C TYR A 61 -3.03 15.18 9.30
N MET A 62 -3.45 13.95 8.94
CA MET A 62 -4.43 13.19 9.75
C MET A 62 -4.08 13.18 11.25
N TRP A 63 -2.80 13.13 11.60
CA TRP A 63 -2.34 13.16 13.00
C TRP A 63 -2.44 14.54 13.68
N GLU A 64 -2.28 15.66 12.96
CA GLU A 64 -2.51 17.01 13.49
C GLU A 64 -4.01 17.23 13.73
N ALA A 65 -4.86 16.73 12.82
CA ALA A 65 -6.30 16.74 12.99
C ALA A 65 -6.78 15.83 14.15
N VAL A 66 -6.08 14.72 14.44
CA VAL A 66 -6.37 13.81 15.56
C VAL A 66 -6.12 14.51 16.90
N ASP A 67 -5.04 15.27 17.03
CA ASP A 67 -4.68 15.97 18.26
C ASP A 67 -5.61 17.18 18.53
N GLU A 68 -6.23 17.76 17.49
CA GLU A 68 -7.19 18.88 17.61
C GLU A 68 -8.65 18.45 17.89
N GLY A 69 -8.93 17.14 17.93
CA GLY A 69 -10.26 16.59 18.23
C GLY A 69 -11.09 16.35 16.97
N PHE A 70 -11.28 15.07 16.63
CA PHE A 70 -11.94 14.55 15.43
C PHE A 70 -13.48 14.68 15.42
N GLU A 71 -14.04 15.80 15.90
CA GLU A 71 -15.48 16.02 15.75
C GLU A 71 -15.81 16.40 14.29
N SER A 72 -15.99 15.38 13.46
CA SER A 72 -16.80 15.40 12.22
C SER A 72 -16.33 16.27 11.04
N GLN A 73 -15.04 16.26 10.72
CA GLN A 73 -14.59 16.77 9.41
C GLN A 73 -14.90 15.72 8.32
N PRO A 74 -15.75 16.02 7.32
CA PRO A 74 -16.25 15.06 6.31
C PRO A 74 -15.17 14.52 5.35
N GLU A 75 -13.98 15.09 5.41
CA GLU A 75 -12.84 14.77 4.54
C GLU A 75 -11.92 13.68 5.11
N PHE A 76 -11.94 13.45 6.43
CA PHE A 76 -11.09 12.45 7.08
C PHE A 76 -11.87 11.15 7.31
N ALA A 77 -11.33 10.03 6.84
CA ALA A 77 -11.91 8.72 7.12
C ALA A 77 -11.85 8.45 8.64
N ASN A 78 -13.00 8.39 9.30
CA ASN A 78 -13.07 7.90 10.67
C ASN A 78 -13.29 6.38 10.68
N LEU A 79 -13.10 5.76 11.85
CA LEU A 79 -13.23 4.31 12.01
C LEU A 79 -14.62 3.78 11.60
N ASN A 80 -15.69 4.57 11.79
CA ASN A 80 -17.04 4.17 11.41
C ASN A 80 -17.20 4.15 9.89
N ASP A 81 -16.57 5.06 9.17
CA ASP A 81 -16.60 5.09 7.69
C ASP A 81 -15.88 3.87 7.10
N LEU A 82 -14.75 3.47 7.69
CA LEU A 82 -14.01 2.28 7.25
C LEU A 82 -14.82 0.99 7.44
N VAL A 83 -15.65 0.91 8.49
CA VAL A 83 -16.44 -0.29 8.80
C VAL A 83 -17.85 -0.22 8.19
N ARG A 84 -18.27 0.92 7.63
CA ARG A 84 -19.62 1.12 7.07
C ARG A 84 -19.96 0.18 5.91
N SER A 85 -18.95 -0.21 5.13
CA SER A 85 -19.09 -1.16 4.01
C SER A 85 -18.67 -2.59 4.37
N ALA A 86 -18.56 -2.89 5.68
CA ALA A 86 -18.17 -4.21 6.16
C ALA A 86 -19.08 -5.31 5.61
N LYS A 87 -18.48 -6.26 4.89
CA LYS A 87 -19.14 -7.52 4.56
C LYS A 87 -19.47 -8.26 5.87
N PRO A 88 -20.56 -9.05 5.90
CA PRO A 88 -20.87 -9.86 7.07
C PRO A 88 -19.66 -10.73 7.44
N PRO A 89 -19.41 -10.95 8.75
CA PRO A 89 -18.24 -11.67 9.22
C PRO A 89 -18.17 -13.05 8.52
N PRO A 90 -16.98 -13.48 8.08
CA PRO A 90 -16.83 -14.78 7.42
C PRO A 90 -17.31 -15.87 8.39
N LYS A 91 -18.00 -16.88 7.83
CA LYS A 91 -18.51 -18.02 8.60
C LYS A 91 -17.42 -18.58 9.52
N PRO A 92 -17.74 -18.93 10.78
CA PRO A 92 -16.78 -19.53 11.70
C PRO A 92 -16.06 -20.68 11.02
N TRP A 93 -14.72 -20.61 11.00
CA TRP A 93 -13.91 -21.62 10.37
C TRP A 93 -14.14 -22.96 11.09
N ARG A 94 -14.57 -23.96 10.33
CA ARG A 94 -14.56 -25.36 10.76
C ARG A 94 -13.46 -26.05 9.96
N PRO A 95 -12.43 -26.62 10.60
CA PRO A 95 -11.44 -27.41 9.89
C PRO A 95 -12.16 -28.58 9.19
N ALA A 96 -12.23 -28.55 7.87
CA ALA A 96 -12.49 -29.76 7.11
C ALA A 96 -11.29 -30.70 7.33
N MET A 97 -11.57 -31.97 7.62
CA MET A 97 -10.55 -32.99 7.85
C MET A 97 -10.22 -33.69 6.53
N PRO A 98 -9.08 -33.39 5.86
CA PRO A 98 -8.55 -34.32 4.87
C PRO A 98 -7.97 -35.55 5.57
N SER A 99 -8.22 -36.71 4.98
CA SER A 99 -7.90 -38.07 5.43
C SER A 99 -6.46 -38.51 5.18
N SER A 100 -5.62 -37.69 4.56
CA SER A 100 -4.23 -38.07 4.26
C SER A 100 -3.23 -37.67 5.35
N PRO A 101 -2.24 -38.53 5.65
CA PRO A 101 -1.16 -38.21 6.56
C PRO A 101 -0.24 -37.15 5.92
N ILE A 102 -0.34 -35.92 6.41
CA ILE A 102 0.63 -34.88 6.09
C ILE A 102 1.94 -35.27 6.80
N VAL A 103 3.05 -35.24 6.05
CA VAL A 103 4.43 -35.27 6.54
C VAL A 103 4.53 -34.43 7.83
N ALA A 104 5.25 -34.91 8.84
CA ALA A 104 5.31 -34.32 10.19
C ALA A 104 5.19 -32.78 10.20
N ASP A 105 4.01 -32.27 10.56
CA ASP A 105 3.71 -30.84 10.63
C ASP A 105 4.40 -30.25 11.87
N ASN A 106 5.66 -29.81 11.70
CA ASN A 106 6.49 -29.32 12.80
C ASN A 106 5.89 -28.10 13.51
N PHE A 107 5.08 -27.29 12.83
CA PHE A 107 4.39 -26.15 13.45
C PHE A 107 3.40 -26.59 14.53
N ARG A 108 2.83 -27.80 14.45
CA ARG A 108 1.95 -28.33 15.52
C ARG A 108 2.66 -28.56 16.85
N ARG A 109 3.99 -28.62 16.83
CA ARG A 109 4.82 -28.83 18.04
C ARG A 109 5.21 -27.51 18.69
N LEU A 110 4.95 -26.37 18.02
CA LEU A 110 5.27 -25.05 18.54
C LEU A 110 4.10 -24.51 19.38
N PRO A 111 4.37 -23.82 20.49
CA PRO A 111 3.36 -23.04 21.20
C PRO A 111 2.75 -21.97 20.30
N LEU A 112 1.50 -21.59 20.54
CA LEU A 112 0.78 -20.60 19.73
C LEU A 112 1.54 -19.28 19.68
N GLU A 113 2.15 -18.87 20.80
CA GLU A 113 2.91 -17.63 20.94
C GLU A 113 4.08 -17.58 19.95
N ILE A 114 4.76 -18.70 19.73
CA ILE A 114 5.86 -18.78 18.76
C ILE A 114 5.33 -18.71 17.33
N ILE A 115 4.20 -19.35 17.06
CA ILE A 115 3.55 -19.29 15.74
C ILE A 115 3.07 -17.86 15.47
N GLU A 116 2.55 -17.16 16.48
CA GLU A 116 2.16 -15.75 16.40
C GLU A 116 3.37 -14.85 16.12
N MET A 117 4.48 -15.04 16.83
CA MET A 117 5.72 -14.30 16.55
C MET A 117 6.19 -14.49 15.10
N ILE A 118 6.17 -15.72 14.60
CA ILE A 118 6.51 -16.01 13.21
C ILE A 118 5.52 -15.32 12.26
N ALA A 119 4.21 -15.42 12.53
CA ALA A 119 3.18 -14.85 11.68
C ALA A 119 3.24 -13.31 11.62
N VAL A 120 3.57 -12.65 12.72
CA VAL A 120 3.77 -11.19 12.77
C VAL A 120 4.86 -10.74 11.80
N LEU A 121 5.93 -11.54 11.64
CA LEU A 121 7.05 -11.25 10.74
C LEU A 121 6.76 -11.52 9.25
N LEU A 122 5.69 -12.26 8.94
CA LEU A 122 5.30 -12.60 7.58
C LEU A 122 4.26 -11.62 7.04
N SER A 123 4.11 -11.52 5.72
CA SER A 123 2.94 -10.86 5.13
C SER A 123 1.65 -11.64 5.46
N THR A 124 0.49 -10.99 5.47
CA THR A 124 -0.80 -11.67 5.62
C THR A 124 -1.01 -12.69 4.51
N GLN A 125 -0.57 -12.39 3.28
CA GLN A 125 -0.64 -13.34 2.17
C GLN A 125 0.16 -14.62 2.45
N ASP A 126 1.40 -14.49 2.92
CA ASP A 126 2.23 -15.64 3.27
C ASP A 126 1.66 -16.44 4.43
N VAL A 127 1.06 -15.80 5.43
CA VAL A 127 0.37 -16.49 6.52
C VAL A 127 -0.84 -17.26 6.00
N LEU A 128 -1.60 -16.69 5.07
CA LEU A 128 -2.75 -17.36 4.45
C LEU A 128 -2.32 -18.56 3.60
N TYR A 129 -1.18 -18.49 2.89
CA TYR A 129 -0.59 -19.63 2.19
C TYR A 129 -0.03 -20.67 3.17
N LEU A 130 0.67 -20.23 4.21
CA LEU A 130 1.25 -21.10 5.24
C LEU A 130 0.16 -21.94 5.93
N ARG A 131 -1.02 -21.35 6.15
CA ARG A 131 -2.21 -22.07 6.64
C ARG A 131 -2.69 -23.18 5.70
N GLN A 132 -2.50 -23.04 4.40
CA GLN A 132 -2.90 -24.08 3.43
C GLN A 132 -1.97 -25.29 3.47
N VAL A 133 -0.69 -25.07 3.81
CA VAL A 133 0.33 -26.13 3.83
C VAL A 133 0.59 -26.72 5.22
N SER A 134 0.28 -25.98 6.31
CA SER A 134 0.43 -26.43 7.70
C SER A 134 -0.83 -26.15 8.51
N ARG A 135 -1.35 -27.18 9.19
CA ARG A 135 -2.51 -27.04 10.08
C ARG A 135 -2.12 -26.44 11.42
N GLY A 136 -0.86 -26.57 11.85
CA GLY A 136 -0.33 -25.92 13.05
C GLY A 136 -0.54 -24.40 13.06
N VAL A 137 -0.57 -23.77 11.88
CA VAL A 137 -0.72 -22.32 11.71
C VAL A 137 -2.19 -21.87 11.65
N ALA A 138 -3.14 -22.80 11.54
CA ALA A 138 -4.57 -22.46 11.46
C ALA A 138 -5.12 -21.54 12.57
N PRO A 139 -4.70 -21.68 13.85
CA PRO A 139 -5.18 -20.81 14.92
C PRO A 139 -4.90 -19.31 14.71
N ILE A 140 -3.84 -18.97 13.97
CA ILE A 140 -3.45 -17.56 13.70
C ILE A 140 -4.58 -16.78 13.03
N PHE A 141 -5.40 -17.44 12.22
CA PHE A 141 -6.51 -16.76 11.55
C PHE A 141 -7.54 -16.16 12.52
N GLY A 142 -7.66 -16.74 13.73
CA GLY A 142 -8.51 -16.21 14.80
C GLY A 142 -7.76 -15.34 15.82
N SER A 143 -6.44 -15.15 15.68
CA SER A 143 -5.64 -14.35 16.62
C SER A 143 -5.88 -12.87 16.41
N LEU A 144 -6.53 -12.20 17.37
CA LEU A 144 -6.67 -10.75 17.36
C LEU A 144 -5.32 -10.04 17.49
N THR A 145 -4.37 -10.65 18.21
CA THR A 145 -3.00 -10.13 18.34
C THR A 145 -2.33 -10.01 16.98
N PHE A 146 -2.39 -11.08 16.18
CA PHE A 146 -1.87 -11.10 14.82
C PHE A 146 -2.48 -9.99 13.95
N TRP A 147 -3.81 -9.91 13.89
CA TRP A 147 -4.50 -8.92 13.06
C TRP A 147 -4.24 -7.48 13.52
N LYS A 148 -4.12 -7.25 14.83
CA LYS A 148 -3.75 -5.96 15.40
C LYS A 148 -2.39 -5.48 14.90
N THR A 149 -1.39 -6.35 14.82
CA THR A 149 -0.04 -5.97 14.32
C THR A 149 -0.03 -5.44 12.89
N ARG A 150 -1.04 -5.78 12.08
CA ARG A 150 -1.14 -5.24 10.71
C ARG A 150 -1.35 -3.74 10.69
N PHE A 151 -1.84 -3.16 11.78
CA PHE A 151 -2.08 -1.73 11.92
C PHE A 151 -0.97 -0.99 12.69
N ASP A 152 0.11 -1.67 13.06
CA ASP A 152 1.30 -1.00 13.55
C ASP A 152 1.84 -0.03 12.48
N LEU A 153 2.56 1.01 12.89
CA LEU A 153 3.00 2.08 11.98
C LEU A 153 3.77 1.56 10.76
N ASN A 154 4.57 0.50 10.92
CA ASN A 154 5.31 -0.14 9.82
C ASN A 154 4.63 -1.42 9.29
N GLY A 155 3.40 -1.72 9.73
CA GLY A 155 2.61 -2.87 9.32
C GLY A 155 1.91 -2.67 7.97
N GLU A 156 1.16 -3.67 7.51
CA GLU A 156 0.46 -3.64 6.22
C GLU A 156 -0.68 -2.62 6.13
N ARG A 157 -1.08 -1.99 7.22
CA ARG A 157 -2.14 -0.96 7.31
C ARG A 157 -1.67 0.22 8.15
N GLY A 158 -0.36 0.46 8.21
CA GLY A 158 0.23 1.51 9.04
C GLY A 158 -0.24 2.93 8.69
N PHE A 159 -0.75 3.16 7.48
CA PHE A 159 -1.39 4.43 7.10
C PHE A 159 -2.65 4.75 7.94
N LEU A 160 -3.26 3.75 8.59
CA LEU A 160 -4.37 3.95 9.54
C LEU A 160 -3.91 4.18 10.96
N TRP A 161 -2.60 4.08 11.23
CA TRP A 161 -2.05 4.21 12.57
C TRP A 161 -2.53 5.48 13.28
N PRO A 162 -2.61 6.68 12.67
CA PRO A 162 -3.15 7.86 13.34
C PRO A 162 -4.57 7.67 13.89
N VAL A 163 -5.42 6.93 13.18
CA VAL A 163 -6.82 6.67 13.56
C VAL A 163 -6.92 5.59 14.63
N VAL A 164 -6.08 4.55 14.54
CA VAL A 164 -6.22 3.34 15.37
C VAL A 164 -5.22 3.26 16.51
N ARG A 165 -4.21 4.13 16.59
CA ARG A 165 -3.17 4.14 17.64
C ARG A 165 -3.78 4.14 19.03
N ASP A 166 -4.80 4.95 19.26
CA ASP A 166 -5.42 5.07 20.58
C ASP A 166 -6.24 3.81 20.91
N LEU A 167 -6.87 3.18 19.91
CA LEU A 167 -7.49 1.85 20.09
C LEU A 167 -6.42 0.79 20.38
N ILE A 168 -5.28 0.83 19.69
CA ILE A 168 -4.16 -0.09 19.91
C ILE A 168 -3.60 0.05 21.33
N SER A 169 -3.49 1.28 21.84
CA SER A 169 -2.78 1.61 23.08
C SER A 169 -3.65 1.62 24.33
N THR A 170 -4.98 1.66 24.19
CA THR A 170 -5.93 1.75 25.31
C THR A 170 -6.80 0.50 25.43
N GLU A 171 -7.45 0.34 26.59
CA GLU A 171 -8.42 -0.73 26.84
C GLU A 171 -9.59 -0.72 25.84
N LYS A 172 -9.84 0.42 25.16
CA LYS A 172 -10.88 0.54 24.12
C LYS A 172 -10.65 -0.43 22.94
N GLY A 173 -9.41 -0.87 22.70
CA GLY A 173 -9.11 -1.88 21.68
C GLY A 173 -9.33 -3.33 22.11
N HIS A 174 -9.66 -3.59 23.38
CA HIS A 174 -9.93 -4.94 23.85
C HIS A 174 -11.21 -5.47 23.19
N GLY A 175 -11.09 -6.60 22.48
CA GLY A 175 -12.21 -7.20 21.76
C GLY A 175 -12.60 -6.49 20.46
N PHE A 176 -11.82 -5.49 20.01
CA PHE A 176 -12.00 -4.91 18.69
C PHE A 176 -11.70 -5.97 17.60
N ASP A 177 -12.58 -6.09 16.60
CA ASP A 177 -12.40 -7.06 15.52
C ASP A 177 -11.41 -6.51 14.47
N TRP A 178 -10.12 -6.59 14.80
CA TRP A 178 -9.01 -6.18 13.94
C TRP A 178 -9.01 -6.90 12.58
N ARG A 179 -9.52 -8.14 12.56
CA ARG A 179 -9.64 -8.92 11.32
C ARG A 179 -10.71 -8.34 10.41
N LEU A 180 -11.87 -7.97 10.95
CA LEU A 180 -12.92 -7.32 10.18
C LEU A 180 -12.42 -6.00 9.61
N LEU A 181 -11.76 -5.18 10.42
CA LEU A 181 -11.17 -3.93 9.94
C LEU A 181 -10.16 -4.19 8.82
N TYR A 182 -9.29 -5.19 8.97
CA TYR A 182 -8.33 -5.56 7.92
C TYR A 182 -9.05 -5.88 6.60
N HIS A 183 -10.11 -6.68 6.65
CA HIS A 183 -10.92 -7.00 5.48
C HIS A 183 -11.61 -5.79 4.85
N CYS A 184 -12.16 -4.88 5.67
CA CYS A 184 -12.76 -3.64 5.18
C CYS A 184 -11.75 -2.78 4.42
N THR A 185 -10.48 -2.81 4.83
CA THR A 185 -9.41 -2.02 4.21
C THR A 185 -8.80 -2.66 2.97
N CYS A 186 -9.28 -3.83 2.52
CA CYS A 186 -8.85 -4.44 1.25
C CYS A 186 -9.42 -3.69 0.02
N HIS A 187 -10.60 -3.11 0.15
CA HIS A 187 -11.28 -2.34 -0.88
C HIS A 187 -11.75 -1.03 -0.28
N LEU A 188 -10.98 0.03 -0.49
CA LEU A 188 -11.23 1.31 0.12
C LEU A 188 -11.89 2.23 -0.90
N ASP A 189 -13.12 2.62 -0.61
CA ASP A 189 -13.80 3.75 -1.26
C ASP A 189 -13.41 5.01 -0.49
N CYS A 190 -12.22 5.52 -0.76
CA CYS A 190 -11.56 6.52 0.07
C CYS A 190 -11.65 7.95 -0.48
N SER A 191 -11.76 8.92 0.43
CA SER A 191 -11.63 10.35 0.13
C SER A 191 -10.24 10.67 -0.43
N HIS A 192 -10.12 11.81 -1.11
CA HIS A 192 -8.84 12.30 -1.63
C HIS A 192 -7.77 12.39 -0.53
N TRP A 193 -8.15 12.85 0.67
CA TRP A 193 -7.27 12.94 1.84
C TRP A 193 -6.66 11.62 2.27
N PHE A 194 -7.46 10.57 2.27
CA PHE A 194 -6.99 9.25 2.63
C PHE A 194 -5.94 8.74 1.63
N ARG A 195 -6.09 9.07 0.34
CA ARG A 195 -5.07 8.77 -0.67
C ARG A 195 -3.77 9.52 -0.40
N LEU A 196 -3.84 10.79 0.02
CA LEU A 196 -2.66 11.57 0.40
C LEU A 196 -1.95 10.99 1.63
N GLU A 197 -2.71 10.56 2.64
CA GLU A 197 -2.15 9.93 3.85
C GLU A 197 -1.48 8.59 3.50
N LEU A 198 -2.11 7.76 2.67
CA LEU A 198 -1.53 6.52 2.18
C LEU A 198 -0.19 6.77 1.46
N LYS A 199 -0.15 7.68 0.48
CA LYS A 199 1.08 8.01 -0.27
C LYS A 199 2.18 8.56 0.63
N SER A 200 1.81 9.41 1.59
CA SER A 200 2.75 9.96 2.56
C SER A 200 3.33 8.85 3.43
N TRP A 201 2.49 7.97 3.97
CA TRP A 201 2.91 6.83 4.77
C TRP A 201 3.81 5.86 3.99
N GLU A 202 3.46 5.53 2.75
CA GLU A 202 4.25 4.68 1.86
C GLU A 202 5.66 5.26 1.62
N SER A 203 5.73 6.57 1.35
CA SER A 203 6.99 7.28 1.13
C SER A 203 7.87 7.27 2.38
N LEU A 204 7.29 7.55 3.56
CA LEU A 204 8.01 7.55 4.84
C LEU A 204 8.50 6.14 5.23
N ARG A 205 7.66 5.12 5.04
CA ARG A 205 8.04 3.73 5.27
C ARG A 205 9.15 3.28 4.33
N TRP A 206 9.05 3.63 3.05
CA TRP A 206 10.09 3.32 2.06
C TRP A 206 11.42 4.00 2.39
N LEU A 207 11.40 5.27 2.82
CA LEU A 207 12.60 5.97 3.29
C LEU A 207 13.24 5.24 4.46
N ARG A 208 12.43 4.81 5.44
CA ARG A 208 12.88 4.02 6.58
C ARG A 208 13.50 2.69 6.15
N ASP A 209 12.80 1.90 5.35
CA ASP A 209 13.29 0.59 4.90
C ASP A 209 14.57 0.71 4.04
N THR A 210 14.68 1.77 3.24
CA THR A 210 15.87 2.08 2.45
C THR A 210 17.05 2.49 3.32
N ALA A 211 16.85 3.39 4.28
CA ALA A 211 17.89 3.80 5.23
C ALA A 211 18.43 2.59 6.04
N LEU A 212 17.54 1.70 6.49
CA LEU A 212 17.95 0.48 7.19
C LEU A 212 18.68 -0.52 6.29
N ALA A 213 18.29 -0.62 5.02
CA ALA A 213 18.99 -1.45 4.04
C ALA A 213 20.41 -0.93 3.79
N LEU A 214 20.57 0.39 3.62
CA LEU A 214 21.87 1.05 3.49
C LEU A 214 22.74 0.80 4.73
N ALA A 215 22.20 1.03 5.93
CA ALA A 215 22.91 0.81 7.19
C ALA A 215 23.39 -0.63 7.39
N SER A 216 22.63 -1.60 6.89
CA SER A 216 22.93 -3.03 7.04
C SER A 216 23.64 -3.65 5.83
N GLY A 217 23.92 -2.86 4.78
CA GLY A 217 24.48 -3.36 3.52
C GLY A 217 23.58 -4.37 2.78
N ARG A 218 22.27 -4.33 3.03
CA ARG A 218 21.28 -5.21 2.40
C ARG A 218 20.78 -4.60 1.10
N PRO A 219 20.22 -5.43 0.19
CA PRO A 219 19.51 -4.90 -0.98
C PRO A 219 18.42 -3.93 -0.56
N ARG A 220 18.40 -2.75 -1.18
CA ARG A 220 17.35 -1.75 -0.97
C ARG A 220 16.01 -2.31 -1.48
N PRO A 221 14.88 -1.86 -0.90
CA PRO A 221 13.58 -1.98 -1.54
C PRO A 221 13.63 -1.49 -2.99
N LEU A 222 12.74 -2.01 -3.84
CA LEU A 222 12.59 -1.48 -5.21
C LEU A 222 12.37 0.03 -5.16
N ASP A 223 13.00 0.75 -6.08
CA ASP A 223 12.92 2.21 -6.13
C ASP A 223 11.44 2.64 -6.22
N TYR A 224 11.06 3.59 -5.37
CA TYR A 224 9.73 4.15 -5.36
C TYR A 224 9.51 4.95 -6.64
N ARG A 225 8.47 4.66 -7.43
CA ARG A 225 7.95 5.55 -8.49
C ARG A 225 6.44 5.35 -8.63
N GLY A 226 5.65 6.36 -8.27
CA GLY A 226 4.18 6.35 -8.36
C GLY A 226 3.50 5.46 -7.31
N ASP A 227 2.30 4.97 -7.60
CA ASP A 227 1.48 4.14 -6.70
C ASP A 227 1.96 2.66 -6.65
N ALA A 228 3.25 2.42 -6.91
CA ALA A 228 3.84 1.10 -7.10
C ALA A 228 3.99 0.27 -5.80
N LEU A 229 3.65 0.83 -4.64
CA LEU A 229 3.83 0.18 -3.34
C LEU A 229 2.59 -0.57 -2.83
N HIS A 230 1.53 -0.68 -3.65
CA HIS A 230 0.35 -1.52 -3.35
C HIS A 230 0.70 -2.95 -2.92
N TYR A 231 1.83 -3.49 -3.41
CA TYR A 231 2.32 -4.82 -3.03
C TYR A 231 2.71 -4.93 -1.54
N TYR A 232 3.17 -3.84 -0.91
CA TYR A 232 3.62 -3.84 0.49
C TYR A 232 2.49 -3.94 1.50
N HIS A 233 1.29 -3.55 1.08
CA HIS A 233 0.21 -3.31 2.01
C HIS A 233 -1.11 -3.91 1.53
N ASN A 234 -1.13 -4.70 0.45
CA ASN A 234 -2.29 -5.51 0.01
C ASN A 234 -3.64 -4.77 0.05
N ALA A 235 -3.63 -3.45 -0.15
CA ALA A 235 -4.83 -2.63 -0.21
C ALA A 235 -4.92 -2.08 -1.62
N MET A 236 -6.06 -2.29 -2.27
CA MET A 236 -6.32 -1.74 -3.60
C MET A 236 -7.26 -0.55 -3.44
N ILE A 237 -6.89 0.56 -4.09
CA ILE A 237 -7.81 1.68 -4.27
C ILE A 237 -8.94 1.19 -5.19
N GLY A 238 -10.19 1.58 -4.92
CA GLY A 238 -11.32 1.33 -5.82
C GLY A 238 -10.95 1.71 -7.27
N ASP A 239 -11.38 0.87 -8.22
CA ASP A 239 -11.08 0.99 -9.66
C ASP A 239 -9.62 0.74 -10.09
N THR A 240 -8.74 0.28 -9.19
CA THR A 240 -7.38 -0.14 -9.55
C THR A 240 -7.41 -1.52 -10.21
N HIS A 241 -6.93 -1.61 -11.45
CA HIS A 241 -6.68 -2.88 -12.13
C HIS A 241 -5.30 -3.42 -11.76
N LEU A 242 -5.26 -4.45 -10.91
CA LEU A 242 -4.01 -5.14 -10.57
C LEU A 242 -3.78 -6.32 -11.50
N GLU A 243 -2.60 -6.34 -12.10
CA GLU A 243 -2.28 -7.34 -13.10
C GLU A 243 -0.86 -7.89 -12.88
N VAL A 244 -0.77 -9.12 -12.36
CA VAL A 244 0.52 -9.76 -12.04
C VAL A 244 1.06 -10.48 -13.27
N VAL A 245 2.34 -10.26 -13.62
CA VAL A 245 3.05 -10.99 -14.68
C VAL A 245 4.03 -11.95 -14.02
N ASP A 246 3.90 -13.24 -14.32
CA ASP A 246 4.84 -14.23 -13.83
C ASP A 246 6.12 -14.27 -14.70
N ILE A 247 7.23 -13.89 -14.08
CA ILE A 247 8.56 -13.78 -14.68
C ILE A 247 9.37 -15.04 -14.32
N ASN A 248 8.95 -16.17 -14.87
CA ASN A 248 9.63 -17.46 -14.70
C ASN A 248 10.83 -17.67 -15.66
N SER A 249 11.12 -16.68 -16.52
CA SER A 249 12.21 -16.70 -17.49
C SER A 249 12.85 -15.32 -17.53
N ARG A 250 14.13 -15.24 -17.91
CA ARG A 250 14.88 -13.99 -17.95
C ARG A 250 14.22 -12.99 -18.90
N VAL A 251 13.85 -11.82 -18.36
CA VAL A 251 13.40 -10.68 -19.18
C VAL A 251 14.62 -10.05 -19.84
N LEU A 252 14.61 -9.99 -21.17
CA LEU A 252 15.65 -9.35 -21.96
C LEU A 252 15.38 -7.86 -22.13
N ARG A 253 14.11 -7.48 -22.37
CA ARG A 253 13.69 -6.09 -22.60
C ARG A 253 12.27 -5.86 -22.09
N ILE A 254 12.01 -4.63 -21.70
CA ILE A 254 10.67 -4.12 -21.40
C ILE A 254 10.42 -2.96 -22.36
N ALA A 255 9.34 -3.01 -23.14
CA ALA A 255 8.88 -1.87 -23.92
C ALA A 255 7.71 -1.21 -23.20
N VAL A 256 7.73 0.12 -23.16
CA VAL A 256 6.67 0.94 -22.57
C VAL A 256 6.01 1.72 -23.70
N SER A 257 4.72 1.55 -23.88
CA SER A 257 3.91 2.40 -24.77
C SER A 257 3.30 3.50 -23.92
N ALA A 258 3.45 4.75 -24.36
CA ALA A 258 2.90 5.90 -23.68
C ALA A 258 2.25 6.85 -24.68
N HIS A 259 1.21 7.54 -24.22
CA HIS A 259 0.48 8.55 -24.96
C HIS A 259 0.58 9.87 -24.20
N GLU A 260 1.12 10.90 -24.86
CA GLU A 260 1.12 12.26 -24.34
C GLU A 260 -0.17 12.94 -24.80
N ASP A 261 -1.06 13.24 -23.86
CA ASP A 261 -2.26 14.02 -24.14
C ASP A 261 -1.89 15.50 -24.16
N CYS A 262 -1.68 16.09 -25.34
CA CYS A 262 -1.36 17.50 -25.48
C CYS A 262 -2.53 18.36 -24.99
N GLY A 263 -2.47 18.80 -23.72
CA GLY A 263 -3.40 19.77 -23.16
C GLY A 263 -3.35 21.10 -23.93
N PRO A 264 -4.39 21.95 -23.81
CA PRO A 264 -4.36 23.30 -24.37
C PRO A 264 -3.14 24.07 -23.84
N HIS A 265 -2.67 25.08 -24.59
CA HIS A 265 -1.37 25.79 -24.43
C HIS A 265 -1.02 26.32 -23.02
N GLU A 266 -1.94 26.24 -22.05
CA GLU A 266 -1.77 26.66 -20.65
C GLU A 266 -1.53 25.48 -19.68
N HIS A 267 -1.75 24.23 -20.11
CA HIS A 267 -1.51 23.03 -19.32
C HIS A 267 -0.56 22.07 -20.05
N HIS A 268 0.50 21.63 -19.37
CA HIS A 268 1.34 20.56 -19.89
C HIS A 268 0.54 19.27 -20.00
N GLY A 269 0.70 18.58 -21.12
CA GLY A 269 0.04 17.31 -21.36
C GLY A 269 0.40 16.23 -20.35
N PHE A 270 -0.52 15.29 -20.13
CA PHE A 270 -0.26 14.12 -19.29
C PHE A 270 0.28 12.97 -20.15
N VAL A 271 1.39 12.37 -19.73
CA VAL A 271 1.91 11.14 -20.35
C VAL A 271 1.28 9.95 -19.65
N CYS A 272 0.37 9.28 -20.33
CA CYS A 272 -0.29 8.07 -19.86
C CYS A 272 0.42 6.85 -20.43
N ILE A 273 0.86 5.91 -19.59
CA ILE A 273 1.34 4.60 -20.05
C ILE A 273 0.11 3.81 -20.52
N THR A 274 0.11 3.41 -21.79
CA THR A 274 -1.01 2.68 -22.43
C THR A 274 -0.71 1.20 -22.63
N GLY A 275 0.54 0.78 -22.42
CA GLY A 275 0.89 -0.63 -22.47
C GLY A 275 2.31 -0.94 -22.01
N LEU A 276 2.48 -2.18 -21.57
CA LEU A 276 3.77 -2.77 -21.21
C LEU A 276 3.97 -4.07 -21.98
N GLU A 277 5.13 -4.22 -22.62
CA GLU A 277 5.54 -5.47 -23.27
C GLU A 277 6.81 -6.03 -22.63
N PHE A 278 6.79 -7.32 -22.29
CA PHE A 278 7.94 -8.05 -21.78
C PHE A 278 8.47 -9.01 -22.83
N PHE A 279 9.76 -8.88 -23.15
CA PHE A 279 10.48 -9.75 -24.06
C PHE A 279 11.36 -10.70 -23.26
N PHE A 280 11.18 -11.99 -23.46
CA PHE A 280 11.90 -13.04 -22.74
C PHE A 280 12.87 -13.76 -23.66
N GLU A 281 13.86 -14.43 -23.07
CA GLU A 281 14.87 -15.20 -23.81
C GLU A 281 14.26 -16.45 -24.49
N ASP A 282 13.46 -17.22 -23.75
CA ASP A 282 13.02 -18.55 -24.18
C ASP A 282 11.50 -18.69 -24.32
N ARG A 283 10.74 -17.57 -24.37
CA ARG A 283 9.27 -17.63 -24.50
C ARG A 283 8.68 -16.44 -25.28
N PRO A 284 7.44 -16.58 -25.79
CA PRO A 284 6.75 -15.50 -26.49
C PRO A 284 6.64 -14.24 -25.64
N LYS A 285 6.67 -13.08 -26.32
CA LYS A 285 6.46 -11.78 -25.68
C LYS A 285 5.07 -11.71 -25.06
N VAL A 286 4.96 -11.01 -23.93
CA VAL A 286 3.68 -10.73 -23.27
C VAL A 286 3.39 -9.25 -23.44
N MET A 287 2.31 -8.91 -24.15
CA MET A 287 1.82 -7.53 -24.31
C MET A 287 0.61 -7.33 -23.40
N ARG A 288 0.55 -6.18 -22.75
CA ARG A 288 -0.53 -5.80 -21.84
C ARG A 288 -1.16 -4.48 -22.31
N LYS A 289 -2.39 -4.59 -22.84
CA LYS A 289 -3.36 -3.53 -23.18
C LYS A 289 -3.94 -2.87 -21.92
N ASP A 290 -3.96 -1.54 -21.79
CA ASP A 290 -4.96 -0.90 -20.92
C ASP A 290 -6.29 -0.77 -21.71
N ASP A 291 -7.24 -1.67 -21.45
CA ASP A 291 -8.52 -1.76 -22.18
C ASP A 291 -9.57 -0.73 -21.69
N SER A 292 -9.21 0.15 -20.75
CA SER A 292 -10.11 1.16 -20.18
C SER A 292 -10.64 2.19 -21.21
N LYS A 293 -10.07 2.25 -22.43
CA LYS A 293 -10.58 3.06 -23.54
C LYS A 293 -11.50 2.33 -24.54
N GLU A 294 -11.62 1.01 -24.49
CA GLU A 294 -12.52 0.28 -25.43
C GLU A 294 -13.99 0.25 -24.99
N LYS A 295 -14.31 0.76 -23.79
CA LYS A 295 -15.71 0.84 -23.27
C LYS A 295 -16.30 2.26 -23.29
N GLY A 296 -15.86 3.09 -24.22
CA GLY A 296 -16.61 4.28 -24.63
C GLY A 296 -17.66 3.88 -25.66
N GLU A 297 -18.87 3.57 -25.20
CA GLU A 297 -20.01 3.21 -26.04
C GLU A 297 -20.24 4.25 -27.15
N ASN A 298 -20.40 3.74 -28.37
CA ASN A 298 -20.93 4.47 -29.51
C ASN A 298 -22.28 5.11 -29.16
N PHE A 299 -22.29 6.41 -28.90
CA PHE A 299 -23.49 7.23 -28.92
C PHE A 299 -23.27 8.42 -29.85
N PHE A 300 -23.61 8.23 -31.13
CA PHE A 300 -24.22 9.26 -31.94
C PHE A 300 -25.18 8.59 -32.91
N ALA A 301 -26.45 8.55 -32.52
CA ALA A 301 -27.56 8.46 -33.46
C ALA A 301 -28.06 9.90 -33.71
N ASN A 302 -28.02 10.35 -34.95
CA ASN A 302 -29.24 10.69 -35.69
C ASN A 302 -28.93 11.13 -37.13
N GLU A 303 -29.53 10.37 -38.05
CA GLU A 303 -30.30 10.80 -39.23
C GLU A 303 -30.58 12.32 -39.32
N THR A 304 -30.65 13.00 -40.46
CA THR A 304 -31.16 12.61 -41.79
C THR A 304 -30.72 13.62 -42.87
N SER A 305 -30.91 13.21 -44.13
CA SER A 305 -30.72 13.87 -45.45
C SER A 305 -31.17 15.35 -45.54
N THR A 306 -30.76 16.18 -46.52
CA THR A 306 -30.86 16.04 -47.99
C THR A 306 -30.12 17.22 -48.64
N SER A 307 -29.92 17.13 -49.96
CA SER A 307 -29.50 18.19 -50.91
C SER A 307 -29.95 19.62 -50.60
#